data_AF-A0A2M8NJ50-F1
#
_entry.id   AF-A0A2M8NJ50-F1
#
_cell.length_a   1.000
_cell.length_b   1.000
_cell.length_c   1.000
_cell.angle_alpha   90.00
_cell.angle_beta   90.00
_cell.angle_gamma   90.00
#
_symmetry.space_group_name_H-M   'P 1'
#
loop_
_entity.id
_entity.type
_entity.pdbx_description
1 polymer ?
#
loop_
_entity_poly.entity_id
_entity_poly.type
_entity_poly.pdbx_seq_one_letter_code
_entity_poly.pdbx_strand_id
1 'polypeptide(L)'
;THIDHLRNRYPTWSDQFTALFVAGAAAIFLEDHVSKAEADAYVLMERKTNNLTVLPAVVTVLRRYLSEHQSGKFASFLDFLPVFPKQLKVTARFKSL
;
A
#
# COMPACT_ATOMS: atom_id res chain seq x y z
N THR A 1 -4.36 19.18 -1.23
CA THR A 1 -3.77 18.55 -2.42
C THR A 1 -3.68 17.04 -2.19
N HIS A 2 -4.54 16.26 -2.86
CA HIS A 2 -4.61 14.79 -2.98
C HIS A 2 -4.57 13.87 -1.74
N ILE A 3 -4.11 14.30 -0.56
CA ILE A 3 -4.03 13.49 0.68
C ILE A 3 -5.25 13.77 1.60
N ASP A 4 -5.97 14.87 1.35
CA ASP A 4 -7.01 15.37 2.24
C ASP A 4 -8.28 14.51 2.27
N HIS A 5 -8.58 13.73 1.22
CA HIS A 5 -9.81 12.92 1.13
C HIS A 5 -9.72 11.57 1.86
N LEU A 6 -8.57 10.89 1.82
CA LEU A 6 -8.33 9.67 2.61
C LEU A 6 -8.42 9.95 4.11
N ARG A 7 -7.94 11.12 4.52
CA ARG A 7 -7.89 11.55 5.91
C ARG A 7 -9.27 11.79 6.54
N ASN A 8 -10.25 12.26 5.78
CA ASN A 8 -11.62 12.44 6.28
C ASN A 8 -12.38 11.10 6.41
N ARG A 9 -11.95 10.08 5.65
CA ARG A 9 -12.54 8.73 5.67
C ARG A 9 -11.87 7.82 6.71
N TYR A 10 -10.57 8.01 6.94
CA TYR A 10 -9.71 7.20 7.81
C TYR A 10 -8.91 8.10 8.76
N PRO A 11 -9.47 8.44 9.94
CA PRO A 11 -8.91 9.46 10.81
C PRO A 11 -7.62 9.00 11.52
N THR A 12 -7.43 7.68 11.70
CA THR A 12 -6.24 7.16 12.38
C THR A 12 -5.19 6.61 11.41
N TRP A 13 -3.94 6.54 11.86
CA TRP A 13 -2.87 5.90 11.09
C TRP A 13 -3.17 4.41 10.83
N SER A 14 -3.77 3.72 11.79
CA SER A 14 -4.15 2.30 11.64
C SER A 14 -5.18 2.11 10.53
N ASP A 15 -6.16 3.01 10.43
CA ASP A 15 -7.19 2.96 9.39
C ASP A 15 -6.59 3.24 8.01
N GLN A 16 -5.71 4.24 7.93
CA GLN A 16 -4.99 4.56 6.68
C GLN A 16 -4.09 3.41 6.24
N PHE A 17 -3.36 2.79 7.18
CA PHE A 17 -2.55 1.62 6.91
C PHE A 17 -3.39 0.46 6.40
N THR A 18 -4.50 0.14 7.08
CA THR A 18 -5.39 -0.97 6.72
C THR A 18 -5.96 -0.78 5.31
N ALA A 19 -6.45 0.42 4.99
CA ALA A 19 -6.98 0.72 3.66
C ALA A 19 -5.93 0.55 2.56
N LEU A 20 -4.72 1.08 2.78
CA LEU A 20 -3.61 0.95 1.83
C LEU A 20 -3.13 -0.50 1.69
N PHE A 21 -3.02 -1.21 2.81
CA PHE A 21 -2.61 -2.61 2.84
C PHE A 21 -3.59 -3.49 2.07
N VAL A 22 -4.90 -3.37 2.33
CA VAL A 22 -5.94 -4.15 1.64
C VAL A 22 -5.92 -3.86 0.13
N ALA A 23 -5.86 -2.59 -0.26
CA ALA A 23 -5.80 -2.22 -1.67
C ALA A 23 -4.51 -2.74 -2.35
N GLY A 24 -3.36 -2.64 -1.68
CA GLY A 24 -2.09 -3.16 -2.19
C GLY A 24 -2.08 -4.68 -2.32
N ALA A 25 -2.63 -5.39 -1.33
CA ALA A 25 -2.76 -6.84 -1.34
C ALA A 25 -3.71 -7.31 -2.45
N ALA A 26 -4.84 -6.62 -2.68
CA ALA A 26 -5.74 -6.91 -3.78
C ALA A 26 -5.05 -6.75 -5.14
N ALA A 27 -4.28 -5.67 -5.34
CA ALA A 27 -3.51 -5.46 -6.56
C ALA A 27 -2.47 -6.57 -6.81
N ILE A 28 -1.75 -6.99 -5.76
CA ILE A 28 -0.80 -8.12 -5.84
C ILE A 28 -1.53 -9.43 -6.19
N PHE A 29 -2.66 -9.71 -5.55
CA PHE A 29 -3.46 -10.89 -5.83
C PHE A 29 -3.90 -10.93 -7.30
N LEU A 30 -4.43 -9.83 -7.82
CA LEU A 30 -4.86 -9.71 -9.21
C LEU A 30 -3.68 -9.93 -10.17
N GLU A 31 -2.51 -9.37 -9.87
CA GLU A 31 -1.32 -9.52 -10.71
C GLU A 31 -0.83 -10.98 -10.74
N ASP A 32 -0.82 -11.65 -9.58
CA ASP A 32 -0.28 -13.01 -9.44
C ASP A 32 -1.25 -14.11 -9.91
N HIS A 33 -2.57 -13.90 -9.76
CA HIS A 33 -3.57 -14.95 -9.93
C HIS A 33 -4.57 -14.70 -11.06
N VAL A 34 -4.66 -13.48 -11.59
CA VAL A 34 -5.60 -13.13 -12.67
C VAL A 34 -4.84 -12.65 -13.89
N SER A 35 -4.32 -11.43 -13.87
CA SER A 35 -3.39 -10.91 -14.87
C SER A 35 -2.81 -9.56 -14.43
N LYS A 36 -1.67 -9.18 -15.02
CA LYS A 36 -1.12 -7.84 -14.88
C LYS A 36 -2.10 -6.74 -15.33
N ALA A 37 -2.88 -6.99 -16.39
CA ALA A 37 -3.82 -6.01 -16.92
C ALA A 37 -4.94 -5.68 -15.91
N GLU A 38 -5.46 -6.69 -15.20
CA GLU A 38 -6.48 -6.51 -14.16
C GLU A 38 -5.93 -5.75 -12.96
N ALA A 39 -4.69 -6.04 -12.54
CA ALA A 39 -4.03 -5.29 -11.48
C ALA A 39 -3.83 -3.81 -11.86
N ASP A 40 -3.35 -3.54 -13.08
CA ASP A 40 -3.15 -2.17 -13.57
C ASP A 40 -4.49 -1.42 -13.70
N ALA A 41 -5.56 -2.09 -14.15
CA ALA A 41 -6.91 -1.53 -14.22
C ALA A 41 -7.48 -1.22 -12.82
N TYR A 42 -7.31 -2.13 -11.86
CA TYR A 42 -7.70 -1.93 -10.47
C TYR A 42 -6.97 -0.74 -9.84
N VAL A 43 -5.65 -0.67 -10.00
CA VAL A 43 -4.84 0.46 -9.50
C VAL A 43 -5.27 1.78 -10.15
N LEU A 44 -5.59 1.78 -11.45
CA LEU A 44 -6.12 2.95 -12.14
C LEU A 44 -7.46 3.39 -11.53
N MET A 45 -8.39 2.44 -11.34
CA MET A 45 -9.70 2.70 -10.74
C MET A 45 -9.54 3.32 -9.36
N GLU A 46 -8.80 2.69 -8.44
CA GLU A 46 -8.60 3.17 -7.07
C GLU A 46 -7.97 4.58 -7.01
N ARG A 47 -7.07 4.90 -7.94
CA ARG A 47 -6.49 6.24 -8.07
C ARG A 47 -7.52 7.28 -8.52
N LYS A 48 -8.50 6.90 -9.35
CA LYS A 48 -9.49 7.81 -9.94
C LYS A 48 -10.75 7.96 -9.09
N THR A 49 -11.23 6.88 -8.48
CA THR A 49 -12.49 6.85 -7.72
C THR A 49 -12.27 7.15 -6.25
N ASN A 50 -11.23 6.55 -5.65
CA ASN A 50 -10.93 6.64 -4.22
C ASN A 50 -9.74 7.55 -3.92
N ASN A 51 -9.14 8.13 -4.96
CA ASN A 51 -7.99 9.05 -4.86
C ASN A 51 -6.80 8.41 -4.10
N LEU A 52 -6.64 7.09 -4.22
CA LEU A 52 -5.50 6.32 -3.67
C LEU A 52 -4.25 6.50 -4.53
N THR A 53 -3.76 7.73 -4.66
CA THR A 53 -2.63 8.05 -5.55
C THR A 53 -1.31 7.37 -5.15
N VAL A 54 -1.16 7.02 -3.87
CA VAL A 54 0.02 6.33 -3.31
C VAL A 54 0.00 4.81 -3.57
N LEU A 55 -1.12 4.24 -4.03
CA LEU A 55 -1.30 2.79 -4.18
C LEU A 55 -0.19 2.10 -5.01
N PRO A 56 0.29 2.65 -6.16
CA PRO A 56 1.40 2.02 -6.89
C PRO A 56 2.67 1.87 -6.03
N ALA A 57 2.98 2.85 -5.18
CA ALA A 57 4.13 2.76 -4.27
C ALA A 57 3.90 1.73 -3.18
N VAL A 58 2.66 1.58 -2.70
CA VAL A 58 2.27 0.52 -1.74
C VAL A 58 2.48 -0.86 -2.34
N VAL A 59 2.06 -1.09 -3.58
CA VAL A 59 2.29 -2.36 -4.28
C VAL A 59 3.79 -2.68 -4.34
N THR A 60 4.62 -1.72 -4.74
CA THR A 60 6.08 -1.88 -4.76
C THR A 60 6.66 -2.23 -3.39
N VAL A 61 6.21 -1.55 -2.32
CA VAL A 61 6.68 -1.80 -0.95
C VAL A 61 6.26 -3.19 -0.47
N LEU A 62 5.04 -3.63 -0.75
CA LEU A 62 4.57 -4.96 -0.38
C LEU A 62 5.26 -6.07 -1.18
N ARG A 63 5.49 -5.88 -2.49
CA ARG A 63 6.32 -6.78 -3.32
C ARG A 63 7.73 -6.92 -2.75
N ARG A 64 8.34 -5.80 -2.37
CA ARG A 64 9.65 -5.78 -1.71
C ARG A 64 9.62 -6.54 -0.38
N TYR A 65 8.59 -6.33 0.45
CA TYR A 65 8.42 -7.08 1.68
C TYR A 65 8.37 -8.59 1.43
N LEU A 66 7.59 -9.07 0.45
CA LEU A 66 7.50 -10.49 0.13
C LEU A 66 8.85 -11.07 -0.29
N SER A 67 9.62 -10.36 -1.11
CA SER A 67 10.99 -10.76 -1.49
C SER A 67 11.96 -10.76 -0.29
N GLU A 68 11.88 -9.75 0.58
CA GLU A 68 12.70 -9.65 1.79
C GLU A 68 12.32 -10.72 2.84
N HIS A 69 11.05 -11.10 2.91
CA HIS A 69 10.56 -12.22 3.73
C HIS A 69 11.08 -13.57 3.21
N GLN A 70 10.99 -13.81 1.90
CA GLN A 70 11.51 -15.03 1.26
C GLN A 70 13.03 -15.20 1.42
N SER A 71 13.78 -14.09 1.46
CA SER A 71 15.23 -14.11 1.72
C SER A 71 15.60 -14.20 3.21
N GLY A 72 14.61 -14.28 4.11
CA GLY A 72 14.81 -14.43 5.55
C GLY A 72 15.15 -13.13 6.28
N LYS A 73 15.09 -11.97 5.62
CA LYS A 73 15.35 -10.66 6.26
C LYS A 73 14.26 -10.29 7.27
N PHE A 74 13.02 -10.65 6.98
CA PHE A 74 11.90 -10.56 7.92
C PHE A 74 11.42 -11.97 8.25
N ALA A 75 11.30 -12.31 9.54
CA ALA A 75 10.77 -13.61 9.94
C ALA A 75 9.24 -13.64 9.81
N SER A 76 8.60 -12.50 10.06
CA SER A 76 7.16 -12.32 10.02
C SER A 76 6.76 -10.94 9.49
N PHE A 77 5.46 -10.77 9.22
CA PHE A 77 4.91 -9.47 8.87
C PHE A 77 5.04 -8.44 10.01
N LEU A 78 5.04 -8.90 11.28
CA LEU A 78 5.17 -8.01 12.44
C LEU A 78 6.52 -7.28 12.45
N ASP A 79 7.58 -7.93 11.97
CA ASP A 79 8.93 -7.35 11.86
C ASP A 79 9.00 -6.24 10.81
N PHE A 80 8.07 -6.28 9.85
CA PHE A 80 8.00 -5.34 8.74
C PHE A 80 7.16 -4.09 9.06
N LEU A 81 6.16 -4.20 9.93
CA LEU A 81 5.24 -3.09 10.26
C LEU A 81 5.94 -1.78 10.64
N PRO A 82 7.01 -1.75 11.46
CA PRO A 82 7.71 -0.52 11.81
C PRO A 82 8.45 0.14 10.63
N VAL A 83 8.74 -0.65 9.59
CA VAL A 83 9.53 -0.24 8.41
C VAL A 83 8.62 0.27 7.29
N PHE A 84 7.39 -0.22 7.21
CA PHE A 84 6.43 0.10 6.16
C PHE A 84 6.24 1.63 5.95
N PRO A 85 5.99 2.47 6.99
CA PRO A 85 5.85 3.92 6.79
C PRO A 85 7.12 4.59 6.26
N LYS A 86 8.30 4.06 6.63
CA LYS A 86 9.59 4.61 6.19
C LYS A 86 9.83 4.30 4.72
N GLN A 87 9.46 3.11 4.26
CA GLN A 87 9.59 2.69 2.86
C GLN A 87 8.55 3.36 1.95
N LEU A 88 7.39 3.73 2.50
CA LEU A 88 6.37 4.51 1.79
C LEU A 88 6.67 6.01 1.67
N LYS A 89 7.84 6.50 2.10
CA LYS A 89 8.23 7.92 1.96
C LYS A 89 8.47 8.31 0.50
N VAL A 90 7.40 8.35 -0.28
CA VAL A 90 7.24 9.11 -1.51
C VAL A 90 6.19 10.17 -1.20
N THR A 91 6.66 11.35 -0.80
CA THR A 91 5.91 12.64 -0.86
C THR A 91 4.52 12.71 -0.21
N ALA A 92 4.17 11.82 0.72
CA ALA A 92 2.96 11.96 1.53
C ALA A 92 3.36 12.25 2.97
N ARG A 93 3.06 13.47 3.45
CA ARG A 93 3.07 13.79 4.89
C ARG A 93 2.02 12.92 5.58
N PHE A 94 2.35 11.67 5.89
CA PHE A 94 1.71 10.95 6.97
C PHE A 94 1.95 11.79 8.22
N LYS A 95 0.89 12.36 8.80
CA LYS A 95 1.04 13.09 10.06
C LYS A 95 1.61 12.09 11.07
N SER A 96 2.71 12.50 11.70
CA SER A 96 3.33 11.76 12.78
C SER A 96 2.29 11.46 13.86
N LEU A 97 2.56 10.38 14.61
CA LEU A 97 2.17 10.29 16.02
C LEU A 97 2.38 11.64 16.72
#